data_AF-A0A7S4ERV7-F1
#
_entry.id   AF-A0A7S4ERV7-F1
#
_cell.length_a   1.000
_cell.length_b   1.000
_cell.length_c   1.000
_cell.angle_alpha   90.00
_cell.angle_beta   90.00
_cell.angle_gamma   90.00
#
_symmetry.space_group_name_H-M   'P 1'
#
loop_
_entity.id
_entity.type
_entity.pdbx_description
1 polymer ?
#
loop_
_entity_poly.entity_id
_entity_poly.type
_entity_poly.pdbx_seq_one_letter_code
_entity_poly.pdbx_strand_id
1 'polypeptide(L)'
;GVFLLPTGAVQVGVIPALGLMLVAGVLSALFFYVLGRAAAQTSSHKQRELWERTIGARSAWIADATVVTMALGSCIQFMSTIVSLISQLADATGSTQIVEHA
;
A
#
# COMPACT_ATOMS: atom_id res chain seq x y z
N GLY A 1 -1.57 -4.23 1.65
CA GLY A 1 -2.60 -3.92 2.66
C GLY A 1 -2.62 -5.02 3.71
N VAL A 2 -3.27 -4.79 4.87
CA VAL A 2 -3.33 -5.73 6.00
C VAL A 2 -3.77 -7.15 5.59
N PHE A 3 -4.62 -7.26 4.57
CA PHE A 3 -5.12 -8.52 4.01
C PHE A 3 -4.06 -9.45 3.40
N LEU A 4 -2.89 -8.94 3.00
CA LEU A 4 -1.81 -9.75 2.42
C LEU A 4 -0.77 -10.20 3.45
N LEU A 5 -0.87 -9.70 4.68
CA LEU A 5 0.07 -10.04 5.76
C LEU A 5 0.07 -11.53 6.11
N PRO A 6 -1.08 -12.24 6.18
CA PRO A 6 -1.08 -13.66 6.46
C PRO A 6 -0.30 -14.41 5.38
N THR A 7 -0.57 -14.13 4.10
CA THR A 7 0.06 -14.77 2.94
C THR A 7 1.58 -14.57 2.93
N GLY A 8 2.05 -13.36 3.22
CA GLY A 8 3.48 -13.07 3.33
C GLY A 8 4.14 -13.73 4.54
N ALA A 9 3.44 -13.82 5.68
CA ALA A 9 3.94 -14.45 6.89
C ALA A 9 4.11 -15.98 6.75
N VAL A 10 3.24 -16.66 5.97
CA VAL A 10 3.41 -18.10 5.72
C VAL A 10 4.61 -18.41 4.83
N GLN A 11 4.94 -17.54 3.88
CA GLN A 11 6.09 -17.75 2.97
C GLN A 11 7.45 -17.49 3.63
N VAL A 12 7.52 -16.50 4.53
CA VAL A 12 8.79 -16.01 5.09
C VAL A 12 9.00 -16.51 6.53
N GLY A 13 7.94 -16.89 7.23
CA GLY A 13 7.95 -17.23 8.65
C GLY A 13 7.59 -16.04 9.54
N VAL A 14 6.98 -16.31 10.70
CA VAL A 14 6.38 -15.29 11.58
C VAL A 14 7.42 -14.30 12.14
N ILE A 15 8.59 -14.80 12.54
CA ILE A 15 9.66 -14.00 13.15
C ILE A 15 10.26 -12.98 12.16
N PRO A 16 10.74 -13.39 10.97
CA PRO A 16 11.24 -12.42 9.98
C PRO A 16 10.14 -11.49 9.44
N ALA A 17 8.88 -11.95 9.35
CA ALA A 17 7.76 -11.09 8.95
C ALA A 17 7.54 -9.92 9.92
N LEU A 18 7.61 -10.18 11.25
CA LEU A 18 7.52 -9.13 12.27
C LEU A 18 8.69 -8.13 12.19
N GLY A 19 9.90 -8.62 11.95
CA GLY A 19 11.08 -7.77 11.75
C GLY A 19 10.92 -6.83 10.55
N LEU A 20 10.50 -7.36 9.40
CA LEU A 20 10.24 -6.57 8.19
C LEU A 20 9.12 -5.56 8.40
N MET A 21 8.07 -5.92 9.15
CA MET A 21 6.99 -4.99 9.50
C MET A 21 7.49 -3.80 10.33
N LEU A 22 8.32 -4.05 11.35
CA LEU A 22 8.90 -2.99 12.17
C LEU A 22 9.80 -2.07 11.35
N VAL A 23 10.67 -2.65 10.51
CA VAL A 23 11.58 -1.88 9.64
C VAL A 23 10.78 -1.03 8.66
N ALA A 24 9.77 -1.61 8.00
CA ALA A 24 8.90 -0.89 7.07
C ALA A 24 8.12 0.24 7.77
N GLY A 25 7.63 -0.01 9.00
CA GLY A 25 6.94 0.99 9.81
C GLY A 25 7.83 2.17 10.20
N VAL A 26 9.05 1.89 10.69
CA VAL A 26 10.02 2.92 11.07
C VAL A 26 10.45 3.74 9.85
N LEU A 27 10.73 3.08 8.72
CA LEU A 27 11.06 3.79 7.48
C LEU A 27 9.90 4.69 7.03
N SER A 28 8.67 4.17 7.04
CA SER A 28 7.49 4.95 6.68
C SER A 28 7.33 6.20 7.57
N ALA A 29 7.49 6.04 8.89
CA ALA A 29 7.43 7.16 9.83
C ALA A 29 8.52 8.21 9.56
N LEU A 30 9.75 7.78 9.24
CA LEU A 30 10.84 8.68 8.87
C LEU A 30 10.55 9.44 7.57
N PHE A 31 10.01 8.77 6.55
CA PHE A 31 9.62 9.42 5.30
C PHE A 31 8.54 10.49 5.52
N PHE A 32 7.50 10.18 6.30
CA PHE A 32 6.46 11.16 6.63
C PHE A 32 7.01 12.32 7.47
N TYR A 33 7.94 12.06 8.39
CA TYR A 33 8.59 13.11 9.17
C TYR A 33 9.40 14.06 8.29
N VAL A 34 10.24 13.52 7.39
CA VAL A 34 11.05 14.32 6.46
C VAL A 34 10.15 15.12 5.51
N LEU A 35 9.10 14.49 4.98
CA LEU A 35 8.14 15.15 4.09
C LEU A 35 7.38 16.27 4.80
N GLY A 36 6.91 16.04 6.04
CA GLY A 36 6.23 17.06 6.85
C GLY A 36 7.15 18.22 7.19
N ARG A 37 8.42 17.95 7.50
CA ARG A 37 9.43 18.99 7.72
C ARG A 37 9.71 19.81 6.46
N ALA A 38 9.82 19.16 5.31
CA ALA A 38 9.97 19.85 4.03
C ALA A 38 8.75 20.74 3.75
N ALA A 39 7.53 20.24 4.02
CA ALA A 39 6.30 21.00 3.86
C ALA A 39 6.25 22.24 4.77
N ALA A 40 6.66 22.10 6.03
CA ALA A 40 6.73 23.21 6.98
C ALA A 40 7.73 24.30 6.56
N GLN A 41 8.88 23.92 5.98
CA GLN A 41 9.89 24.89 5.52
C GLN A 41 9.50 25.60 4.23
N THR A 42 8.69 24.95 3.38
CA THR A 42 8.35 25.47 2.07
C THR A 42 7.09 26.35 2.09
N SER A 43 6.27 26.22 3.13
CA SER A 43 5.01 26.97 3.37
C SER A 43 4.06 26.98 2.16
N SER A 44 4.16 25.96 1.30
CA SER A 44 3.41 25.88 0.05
C SER A 44 2.42 24.72 0.14
N HIS A 45 1.15 25.02 -0.13
CA HIS A 45 0.03 24.08 0.00
C HIS A 45 -0.10 23.13 -1.21
N LYS A 46 0.72 23.32 -2.26
CA LYS A 46 0.71 22.49 -3.47
C LYS A 46 1.90 21.54 -3.46
N GLN A 47 1.63 20.23 -3.46
CA GLN A 47 2.64 19.16 -3.43
C GLN A 47 3.69 19.32 -4.55
N ARG A 48 3.26 19.73 -5.75
CA ARG A 48 4.18 19.95 -6.88
C ARG A 48 5.20 21.07 -6.62
N GLU A 49 4.77 22.17 -6.01
CA GLU A 49 5.65 23.30 -5.68
C GLU A 49 6.64 22.95 -4.57
N LEU A 50 6.22 22.07 -3.67
CA LEU A 50 7.04 21.46 -2.63
C LEU A 50 8.18 20.62 -3.21
N TRP A 51 7.88 19.77 -4.18
CA TRP A 51 8.88 18.94 -4.87
C TRP A 51 9.80 19.75 -5.78
N GLU A 52 9.27 20.76 -6.48
CA GLU A 52 10.05 21.69 -7.29
C GLU A 52 11.10 22.46 -6.46
N ARG A 53 10.77 22.83 -5.22
CA ARG A 53 11.70 23.52 -4.31
C ARG A 53 12.68 22.62 -3.57
N THR A 54 12.33 21.36 -3.30
CA THR A 54 13.18 20.43 -2.52
C THR A 54 14.13 19.60 -3.38
N ILE A 55 13.66 19.10 -4.52
CA ILE A 55 14.44 18.20 -5.40
C ILE A 55 14.89 18.95 -6.67
N GLY A 56 14.31 20.11 -6.95
CA GLY A 56 14.55 20.92 -8.14
C GLY A 56 13.51 20.69 -9.25
N ALA A 57 13.28 21.72 -10.06
CA ALA A 57 12.26 21.70 -11.12
C ALA A 57 12.42 20.57 -12.16
N ARG A 58 13.65 20.05 -12.35
CA ARG A 58 13.95 19.00 -13.34
C ARG A 58 13.60 17.59 -12.86
N SER A 59 13.47 17.36 -11.56
CA SER A 59 13.22 16.04 -10.95
C SER A 59 11.87 15.94 -10.23
N ALA A 60 11.18 17.07 -10.02
CA ALA A 60 9.86 17.12 -9.37
C ALA A 60 8.80 16.25 -10.07
N TRP A 61 8.89 16.09 -11.40
CA TRP A 61 7.98 15.23 -12.16
C TRP A 61 8.09 13.75 -11.77
N ILE A 62 9.26 13.31 -11.26
CA ILE A 62 9.50 11.91 -10.85
C ILE A 62 8.69 11.60 -9.60
N ALA A 63 8.63 12.53 -8.66
CA ALA A 63 7.82 12.38 -7.45
C ALA A 63 6.32 12.26 -7.80
N ASP A 64 5.84 13.13 -8.70
CA ASP A 64 4.45 13.11 -9.17
C ASP A 64 4.12 11.79 -9.91
N ALA A 65 4.99 11.37 -10.83
CA ALA A 65 4.86 10.11 -11.55
C ALA A 65 4.85 8.89 -10.61
N THR A 66 5.66 8.92 -9.54
CA THR A 66 5.69 7.85 -8.54
C THR A 66 4.37 7.76 -7.78
N VAL A 67 3.80 8.91 -7.37
CA VAL A 67 2.49 8.95 -6.69
C VAL A 67 1.38 8.41 -7.60
N VAL A 68 1.35 8.82 -8.87
CA VAL A 68 0.38 8.31 -9.84
C VAL A 68 0.52 6.80 -10.05
N THR A 69 1.76 6.31 -10.17
CA THR A 69 2.02 4.87 -10.33
C THR A 69 1.57 4.07 -9.10
N MET A 70 1.85 4.58 -7.89
CA MET A 70 1.36 3.99 -6.65
C MET A 70 -0.16 3.98 -6.57
N ALA A 71 -0.82 5.07 -6.98
CA ALA A 71 -2.28 5.15 -7.01
C ALA A 71 -2.88 4.10 -7.95
N LEU A 72 -2.37 3.99 -9.18
CA LEU A 72 -2.82 2.98 -10.15
C LEU A 72 -2.59 1.56 -9.63
N GLY A 73 -1.40 1.30 -9.06
CA GLY A 73 -1.08 0.01 -8.45
C GLY A 73 -2.04 -0.34 -7.29
N SER A 74 -2.40 0.66 -6.48
CA SER A 74 -3.36 0.45 -5.38
C SER A 74 -4.76 0.10 -5.89
N CYS A 75 -5.23 0.76 -6.96
CA CYS A 75 -6.53 0.46 -7.57
C CYS A 75 -6.58 -0.98 -8.10
N ILE A 76 -5.51 -1.42 -8.78
CA ILE A 76 -5.39 -2.81 -9.29
C ILE A 76 -5.38 -3.79 -8.11
N GLN A 77 -4.61 -3.50 -7.06
CA GLN A 77 -4.54 -4.35 -5.88
C GLN A 77 -5.91 -4.49 -5.19
N PHE A 78 -6.65 -3.39 -5.03
CA PHE A 78 -8.00 -3.43 -4.45
C PHE A 78 -8.97 -4.23 -5.31
N MET A 79 -8.97 -4.04 -6.63
CA MET A 79 -9.80 -4.83 -7.54
C MET A 79 -9.51 -6.33 -7.43
N SER A 80 -8.24 -6.75 -7.43
CA SER A 80 -7.87 -8.16 -7.27
C SER A 80 -8.30 -8.76 -5.92
N THR A 81 -8.27 -7.95 -4.86
CA THR A 81 -8.71 -8.37 -3.52
C THR A 81 -10.22 -8.56 -3.50
N ILE A 82 -11.00 -7.66 -4.11
CA ILE A 82 -12.46 -7.79 -4.22
C ILE A 82 -12.84 -9.05 -4.99
N VAL A 83 -12.20 -9.31 -6.14
CA VAL A 83 -12.45 -10.52 -6.92
C VAL A 83 -12.17 -11.78 -6.09
N SER A 84 -11.05 -11.80 -5.37
CA SER A 84 -10.68 -12.93 -4.51
C SER A 84 -11.68 -13.16 -3.37
N LEU A 85 -12.27 -12.10 -2.82
CA LEU A 85 -13.32 -12.21 -1.81
C LEU A 85 -14.62 -12.76 -2.40
N ILE A 86 -15.00 -12.33 -3.61
CA ILE A 86 -16.18 -12.84 -4.30
C ILE A 86 -16.04 -14.32 -4.63
N SER A 87 -14.87 -14.76 -5.11
CA SER A 87 -14.60 -16.18 -5.37
C SER A 87 -14.71 -17.03 -4.09
N GLN A 88 -14.13 -16.57 -2.98
CA GLN A 88 -14.23 -17.28 -1.69
C GLN A 88 -15.69 -17.36 -1.20
N LEU A 89 -16.49 -16.31 -1.39
CA LEU A 89 -17.91 -16.31 -1.04
C LEU A 89 -18.72 -17.25 -1.93
N ALA A 90 -18.41 -17.31 -3.23
CA ALA A 90 -19.04 -18.23 -4.16
C ALA A 90 -18.75 -19.70 -3.80
N ASP A 91 -17.50 -20.02 -3.46
CA ASP A 91 -17.11 -21.37 -3.02
C ASP A 91 -17.74 -21.75 -1.68
N ALA A 92 -17.80 -20.81 -0.72
CA ALA A 92 -18.46 -21.03 0.57
C ALA A 92 -19.98 -21.27 0.41
N THR A 93 -20.62 -20.57 -0.52
CA THR A 93 -22.05 -20.73 -0.83
C THR A 93 -22.33 -22.01 -1.63
N GLY A 94 -21.39 -22.43 -2.48
CA GLY A 94 -21.46 -23.72 -3.18
C GLY A 94 -21.32 -24.90 -2.23
N SER A 95 -20.46 -24.80 -1.21
CA SER A 95 -20.25 -25.86 -0.22
C SER A 95 -21.43 -26.10 0.71
N THR A 96 -22.26 -25.09 0.99
CA THR A 96 -23.44 -25.25 1.85
C THR A 96 -24.59 -25.98 1.14
N GLN A 97 -24.72 -25.84 -0.18
CA GLN A 97 -25.74 -26.56 -0.97
C GLN A 97 -25.50 -28.07 -1.04
N ILE A 98 -24.25 -28.54 -0.93
CA ILE A 98 -23.90 -29.98 -0.98
C ILE A 98 -24.18 -30.68 0.35
N VAL A 99 -24.23 -29.95 1.47
CA VAL A 99 -24.51 -30.49 2.81
C VAL A 99 -26.01 -30.56 3.08
N GLU A 100 -26.83 -29.71 2.44
CA GLU A 100 -28.30 -29.74 2.60
C GLU A 100 -28.98 -30.85 1.76
N HIS A 101 -28.26 -31.40 0.77
CA HIS A 101 -28.76 -32.47 -0.11
C HIS A 101 -28.13 -33.86 0.14
N ALA A 102 -27.32 -34.03 1.18
CA ALA A 102 -26.73 -35.30 1.62
C ALA A 102 -27.29 -35.74 2.98
#